data_AF-X0SIE3-F1
#
_entry.id   AF-X0SIE3-F1
#
_cell.length_a   1.000
_cell.length_b   1.000
_cell.length_c   1.000
_cell.angle_alpha   90.00
_cell.angle_beta   90.00
_cell.angle_gamma   90.00
#
_symmetry.space_group_name_H-M   'P 1'
#
loop_
_entity.id
_entity.type
_entity.pdbx_description
1 polymer ?
#
loop_
_entity_poly.entity_id
_entity_poly.type
_entity_poly.pdbx_seq_one_letter_code
_entity_poly.pdbx_strand_id
1 'polypeptide(L)'
;MSGNRVVYQNWIVEIGFDPAQLKAIENWNDPPLESISLDEPSACAISDEESQRVIEEREKTSEIRSRVRKALERLSVQEREFIAQFYFMGRSYREISEQSGRPIHKLEALHKRAVKKLKNELGGFVRERFGVETGSDADCLICRSPHLAEINRLISRRDKTTTWKPIIKTLRNKYGLKVSSPQMLIGHEKYHGRSPTGTA
;
A
#
# COMPACT_ATOMS: atom_id res chain seq x y z
N MET A 1 -9.94 35.63 20.06
CA MET A 1 -10.06 34.83 18.82
C MET A 1 -9.51 33.45 19.11
N SER A 2 -10.39 32.48 19.32
CA SER A 2 -10.04 31.12 19.75
C SER A 2 -9.54 30.34 18.53
N GLY A 3 -8.24 30.05 18.49
CA GLY A 3 -7.64 29.28 17.42
C GLY A 3 -8.13 27.83 17.45
N ASN A 4 -8.81 27.40 16.38
CA ASN A 4 -9.14 26.01 16.14
C ASN A 4 -7.85 25.19 16.04
N ARG A 5 -7.46 24.54 17.13
CA ARG A 5 -6.35 23.59 17.17
C ARG A 5 -6.85 22.29 16.54
N VAL A 6 -6.41 22.01 15.31
CA VAL A 6 -6.62 20.70 14.68
C VAL A 6 -5.79 19.68 15.45
N VAL A 7 -6.45 18.93 16.33
CA VAL A 7 -5.86 17.78 17.01
C VAL A 7 -5.82 16.65 15.99
N TYR A 8 -4.64 16.32 15.49
CA TYR A 8 -4.44 15.08 14.73
C TYR A 8 -4.68 13.91 15.68
N GLN A 9 -5.86 13.28 15.58
CA GLN A 9 -6.12 11.99 16.20
C GLN A 9 -5.22 10.95 15.52
N ASN A 10 -4.11 10.65 16.19
CA ASN A 10 -3.13 9.68 15.76
C ASN A 10 -3.66 8.29 16.11
N TRP A 11 -4.33 7.65 15.15
CA TRP A 11 -4.86 6.27 15.22
C TRP A 11 -3.84 5.23 15.75
N ILE A 12 -2.54 5.52 15.68
CA ILE A 12 -1.47 4.71 16.30
C ILE A 12 -1.58 4.64 17.83
N VAL A 13 -2.09 5.69 18.49
CA VAL A 13 -2.28 5.72 19.96
C VAL A 13 -3.46 4.84 20.38
N GLU A 14 -4.48 4.70 19.53
CA GLU A 14 -5.65 3.84 19.82
C GLU A 14 -5.35 2.34 19.71
N ILE A 15 -4.29 1.95 18.98
CA ILE A 15 -3.82 0.56 18.90
C ILE A 15 -2.93 0.20 20.13
N GLY A 16 -2.79 1.11 21.11
CA GLY A 16 -2.02 0.87 22.32
C GLY A 16 -0.50 0.91 22.12
N PHE A 17 -0.03 1.46 20.99
CA PHE A 17 1.40 1.57 20.72
C PHE A 17 1.91 2.92 21.24
N ASP A 18 2.43 2.93 22.47
CA ASP A 18 3.05 4.10 23.07
C ASP A 18 4.51 4.23 22.59
N PRO A 19 4.87 5.26 21.79
CA PRO A 19 6.25 5.47 21.35
C PRO A 19 7.23 5.74 22.50
N ALA A 20 6.76 6.07 23.72
CA ALA A 20 7.63 6.14 24.90
C ALA A 20 8.20 4.77 25.29
N GLN A 21 7.52 3.66 24.94
CA GLN A 21 8.01 2.30 25.19
C GLN A 21 9.24 1.96 24.35
N LEU A 22 9.43 2.56 23.16
CA LEU A 22 10.64 2.35 22.36
C LEU A 22 11.91 2.89 23.05
N LYS A 23 11.79 3.99 23.81
CA LYS A 23 12.90 4.50 24.63
C LYS A 23 13.23 3.61 25.83
N ALA A 24 12.24 2.85 26.32
CA ALA A 24 12.47 1.83 27.34
C ALA A 24 13.20 0.60 26.77
N ILE A 25 12.97 0.26 25.49
CA ILE A 25 13.62 -0.87 24.80
C ILE A 25 15.08 -0.55 24.43
N GLU A 26 15.42 0.70 24.09
CA GLU A 26 16.83 1.10 23.85
C GLU A 26 17.71 1.07 25.12
N ASN A 27 17.10 0.95 26.31
CA ASN A 27 17.79 0.82 27.60
C ASN A 27 17.80 -0.63 28.13
N TRP A 28 17.50 -1.64 27.30
CA TRP A 28 17.69 -3.05 27.64
C TRP A 28 19.19 -3.41 27.62
N ASN A 29 19.90 -3.01 28.67
CA ASN A 29 20.77 -4.01 29.31
C ASN A 29 19.82 -5.07 29.87
N ASP A 30 19.90 -6.28 29.33
CA ASP A 30 19.06 -7.43 29.73
C ASP A 30 18.80 -7.43 31.24
N PRO A 31 17.53 -7.36 31.71
CA PRO A 31 17.27 -7.82 33.05
C PRO A 31 17.71 -9.29 33.12
N PRO A 32 18.41 -9.73 34.18
CA PRO A 32 18.69 -11.14 34.37
C PRO A 32 17.37 -11.88 34.26
N LEU A 33 17.34 -12.95 33.45
CA LEU A 33 16.25 -13.92 33.43
C LEU A 33 16.07 -14.47 34.85
N GLU A 34 15.31 -13.74 35.68
CA GLU A 34 14.76 -14.30 36.89
C GLU A 34 13.89 -15.46 36.43
N SER A 35 14.34 -16.64 36.83
CA SER A 35 13.81 -17.95 36.52
C SER A 35 12.30 -17.97 36.67
N ILE A 36 11.58 -17.94 35.55
CA ILE A 36 10.21 -18.40 35.47
C ILE A 36 10.26 -19.88 35.87
N SER A 37 9.83 -20.20 37.10
CA SER A 37 9.83 -21.57 37.60
C SER A 37 8.90 -22.41 36.74
N LEU A 38 9.49 -23.31 35.96
CA LEU A 38 8.88 -24.17 34.96
C LEU A 38 8.22 -25.42 35.58
N ASP A 39 7.67 -25.29 36.79
CA ASP A 39 7.23 -26.43 37.63
C ASP A 39 5.71 -26.50 37.81
N GLU A 40 4.93 -26.12 36.81
CA GLU A 40 3.56 -26.64 36.66
C GLU A 40 3.31 -27.07 35.21
N PRO A 41 3.34 -28.38 34.91
CA PRO A 41 2.84 -28.90 33.66
C PRO A 41 1.32 -28.79 33.68
N SER A 42 0.81 -27.60 33.38
CA SER A 42 -0.59 -27.39 33.07
C SER A 42 -0.88 -28.12 31.76
N ALA A 43 -1.32 -29.37 31.89
CA ALA A 43 -1.80 -30.21 30.80
C ALA A 43 -3.16 -29.70 30.29
N CYS A 44 -3.20 -28.43 29.87
CA CYS A 44 -4.24 -27.95 28.98
C CYS A 44 -3.96 -28.60 27.63
N ALA A 45 -4.59 -29.75 27.40
CA ALA A 45 -4.73 -30.31 26.06
C ALA A 45 -5.40 -29.23 25.20
N ILE A 46 -4.58 -28.48 24.45
CA ILE A 46 -5.06 -27.57 23.43
C ILE A 46 -5.91 -28.43 22.52
N SER A 47 -7.21 -28.15 22.50
CA SER A 47 -8.13 -28.90 21.66
C SER A 47 -7.62 -28.90 20.21
N ASP A 48 -7.85 -30.00 19.49
CA ASP A 48 -7.44 -30.10 18.08
C ASP A 48 -7.99 -28.93 17.24
N GLU A 49 -9.15 -28.38 17.63
CA GLU A 49 -9.77 -27.19 17.03
C GLU A 49 -8.94 -25.91 17.22
N GLU A 50 -8.38 -25.70 18.42
CA GLU A 50 -7.57 -24.52 18.71
C GLU A 50 -6.22 -24.58 17.99
N SER A 51 -5.63 -25.78 17.91
CA SER A 51 -4.42 -26.01 17.09
C SER A 51 -4.67 -25.69 15.61
N GLN A 52 -5.81 -26.12 15.06
CA GLN A 52 -6.19 -25.82 13.67
C GLN A 52 -6.35 -24.31 13.44
N ARG A 53 -6.99 -23.57 14.36
CA ARG A 53 -7.16 -22.11 14.26
C ARG A 53 -5.82 -21.37 14.23
N VAL A 54 -4.87 -21.77 15.08
CA VAL A 54 -3.53 -21.16 15.13
C VAL A 54 -2.76 -21.39 13.83
N ILE A 55 -2.86 -22.60 13.26
CA ILE A 55 -2.22 -22.93 11.96
C ILE A 55 -2.81 -22.06 10.85
N GLU A 56 -4.14 -21.98 10.75
CA GLU A 56 -4.79 -21.14 9.74
C GLU A 56 -4.41 -19.67 9.88
N GLU A 57 -4.39 -19.11 11.09
CA GLU A 57 -4.02 -17.71 11.30
C GLU A 57 -2.57 -17.42 10.87
N ARG A 58 -1.67 -18.38 11.13
CA ARG A 58 -0.28 -18.29 10.70
C ARG A 58 -0.15 -18.32 9.18
N GLU A 59 -0.89 -19.18 8.50
CA GLU A 59 -0.93 -19.23 7.03
C GLU A 59 -1.47 -17.94 6.43
N LYS A 60 -2.59 -17.43 6.98
CA LYS A 60 -3.19 -16.15 6.59
C LYS A 60 -2.19 -15.00 6.73
N THR A 61 -1.48 -14.94 7.85
CA THR A 61 -0.46 -13.92 8.11
C THR A 61 0.74 -14.05 7.16
N SER A 62 1.16 -15.28 6.86
CA SER A 62 2.25 -15.56 5.90
C SER A 62 1.89 -15.08 4.49
N GLU A 63 0.67 -15.32 4.05
CA GLU A 63 0.18 -14.86 2.75
C GLU A 63 0.18 -13.33 2.66
N ILE A 64 -0.38 -12.65 3.67
CA ILE A 64 -0.40 -11.18 3.75
C ILE A 64 1.03 -10.63 3.67
N ARG A 65 1.96 -11.18 4.46
CA ARG A 65 3.37 -10.75 4.46
C ARG A 65 4.03 -10.96 3.11
N SER A 66 3.76 -12.09 2.45
CA SER A 66 4.28 -12.41 1.12
C SER A 66 3.79 -11.40 0.06
N ARG A 67 2.50 -11.07 0.09
CA ARG A 67 1.89 -10.07 -0.82
C ARG A 67 2.45 -8.67 -0.60
N VAL A 68 2.55 -8.24 0.66
CA VAL A 68 3.13 -6.93 1.00
C VAL A 68 4.60 -6.86 0.58
N ARG A 69 5.39 -7.92 0.79
CA ARG A 69 6.79 -7.99 0.36
C ARG A 69 6.91 -7.82 -1.16
N LYS A 70 6.13 -8.58 -1.94
CA LYS A 70 6.11 -8.45 -3.41
C LYS A 70 5.70 -7.05 -3.87
N ALA A 71 4.78 -6.40 -3.17
CA ALA A 71 4.39 -5.02 -3.49
C ALA A 71 5.51 -4.01 -3.18
N LEU A 72 6.24 -4.19 -2.07
CA LEU A 72 7.39 -3.35 -1.70
C LEU A 72 8.57 -3.52 -2.67
N GLU A 73 8.77 -4.71 -3.23
CA GLU A 73 9.80 -4.99 -4.24
C GLU A 73 9.57 -4.23 -5.56
N ARG A 74 8.32 -3.84 -5.85
CA ARG A 74 7.98 -3.03 -7.04
C ARG A 74 8.24 -1.53 -6.85
N LEU A 75 8.48 -1.08 -5.62
CA LEU A 75 8.87 0.29 -5.35
C LEU A 75 10.33 0.52 -5.74
N SER A 76 10.64 1.75 -6.13
CA SER A 76 12.04 2.17 -6.26
C SER A 76 12.75 2.11 -4.90
N VAL A 77 14.08 2.01 -4.91
CA VAL A 77 14.89 1.96 -3.67
C VAL A 77 14.55 3.12 -2.74
N GLN A 78 14.42 4.34 -3.28
CA GLN A 78 14.09 5.54 -2.51
C GLN A 78 12.68 5.49 -1.90
N GLU A 79 11.69 4.97 -2.63
CA GLU A 79 10.32 4.83 -2.14
C GLU A 79 10.25 3.77 -1.03
N ARG A 80 10.95 2.64 -1.20
CA ARG A 80 11.01 1.56 -0.21
C ARG A 80 11.72 2.00 1.07
N GLU A 81 12.84 2.69 0.94
CA GLU A 81 13.58 3.26 2.07
C GLU A 81 12.70 4.26 2.84
N PHE A 82 12.02 5.16 2.13
CA PHE A 82 11.09 6.10 2.77
C PHE A 82 9.97 5.40 3.53
N ILE A 83 9.30 4.43 2.89
CA ILE A 83 8.23 3.65 3.54
C ILE A 83 8.75 2.96 4.79
N ALA A 84 9.98 2.44 4.76
CA ALA A 84 10.55 1.78 5.92
C ALA A 84 10.84 2.74 7.07
N GLN A 85 11.45 3.89 6.79
CA GLN A 85 11.71 4.91 7.80
C GLN A 85 10.41 5.46 8.40
N PHE A 86 9.39 5.70 7.56
CA PHE A 86 8.15 6.31 8.00
C PHE A 86 7.25 5.34 8.76
N TYR A 87 6.98 4.13 8.22
CA TYR A 87 6.01 3.20 8.79
C TYR A 87 6.62 2.17 9.75
N PHE A 88 7.86 1.70 9.52
CA PHE A 88 8.49 0.72 10.41
C PHE A 88 9.31 1.37 11.52
N MET A 89 9.95 2.51 11.25
CA MET A 89 10.78 3.23 12.24
C MET A 89 10.05 4.43 12.88
N GLY A 90 8.86 4.79 12.42
CA GLY A 90 8.08 5.90 12.98
C GLY A 90 8.69 7.29 12.80
N ARG A 91 9.62 7.46 11.85
CA ARG A 91 10.31 8.75 11.64
C ARG A 91 9.38 9.77 10.99
N SER A 92 9.45 11.00 11.47
CA SER A 92 8.77 12.16 10.90
C SER A 92 9.41 12.62 9.59
N TYR A 93 8.67 13.37 8.77
CA TYR A 93 9.21 13.96 7.53
C TYR A 93 10.43 14.84 7.77
N ARG A 94 10.49 15.52 8.92
CA ARG A 94 11.62 16.40 9.28
C ARG A 94 12.88 15.59 9.53
N GLU A 95 12.80 14.51 10.31
CA GLU A 95 13.94 13.63 10.59
C GLU A 95 14.43 12.95 9.30
N ILE A 96 13.51 12.46 8.47
CA ILE A 96 13.85 11.87 7.17
C ILE A 96 14.50 12.92 6.24
N SER A 97 14.01 14.17 6.26
CA SER A 97 14.57 15.29 5.49
C SER A 97 16.00 15.62 5.93
N GLU A 98 16.23 15.70 7.24
CA GLU A 98 17.53 16.00 7.84
C GLU A 98 18.54 14.88 7.53
N GLN A 99 18.14 13.62 7.65
CA GLN A 99 19.01 12.48 7.37
C GLN A 99 19.32 12.31 5.87
N SER A 100 18.32 12.47 5.00
CA SER A 100 18.48 12.22 3.56
C SER A 100 18.94 13.45 2.77
N GLY A 101 18.98 14.62 3.39
CA GLY A 101 19.26 15.91 2.73
C GLY A 101 18.19 16.34 1.72
N ARG A 102 17.01 15.71 1.72
CA ARG A 102 15.94 15.98 0.74
C ARG A 102 14.91 16.94 1.33
N PRO A 103 14.48 17.99 0.61
CA PRO A 103 13.41 18.87 1.06
C PRO A 103 12.10 18.11 1.37
N ILE A 104 11.39 18.54 2.42
CA ILE A 104 10.13 17.94 2.90
C ILE A 104 9.09 17.78 1.77
N HIS A 105 8.88 18.80 0.93
CA HIS A 105 7.91 18.72 -0.17
C HIS A 105 8.23 17.61 -1.18
N LYS A 106 9.52 17.29 -1.39
CA LYS A 106 9.93 16.16 -2.23
C LYS A 106 9.61 14.83 -1.54
N LEU A 107 9.77 14.75 -0.22
CA LEU A 107 9.40 13.56 0.56
C LEU A 107 7.89 13.34 0.56
N GLU A 108 7.07 14.38 0.68
CA GLU A 108 5.61 14.26 0.56
C GLU A 108 5.20 13.74 -0.83
N ALA A 109 5.80 14.29 -1.90
CA ALA A 109 5.55 13.81 -3.25
C ALA A 109 6.03 12.37 -3.45
N LEU A 110 7.16 11.99 -2.85
CA LEU A 110 7.65 10.61 -2.85
C LEU A 110 6.68 9.68 -2.10
N HIS A 111 6.22 10.08 -0.92
CA HIS A 111 5.26 9.33 -0.11
C HIS A 111 3.95 9.11 -0.85
N LYS A 112 3.34 10.18 -1.38
CA LYS A 112 2.09 10.09 -2.16
C LYS A 112 2.23 9.14 -3.35
N ARG A 113 3.37 9.16 -4.05
CA ARG A 113 3.64 8.24 -5.17
C ARG A 113 3.83 6.80 -4.71
N ALA A 114 4.59 6.56 -3.64
CA ALA A 114 4.81 5.23 -3.07
C ALA A 114 3.49 4.61 -2.60
N VAL A 115 2.68 5.34 -1.83
CA VAL A 115 1.38 4.88 -1.36
C VAL A 115 0.43 4.62 -2.53
N LYS A 116 0.41 5.49 -3.55
CA LYS A 116 -0.41 5.25 -4.75
C LYS A 116 -0.03 3.95 -5.45
N LYS A 117 1.26 3.66 -5.60
CA LYS A 117 1.73 2.38 -6.16
C LYS A 117 1.31 1.21 -5.28
N LEU A 118 1.52 1.28 -3.97
CA LEU A 118 1.11 0.22 -3.04
C LEU A 118 -0.39 -0.03 -3.07
N LYS A 119 -1.23 1.02 -3.13
CA LYS A 119 -2.68 0.89 -3.27
C LYS A 119 -3.07 0.18 -4.56
N ASN A 120 -2.42 0.51 -5.68
CA ASN A 120 -2.70 -0.14 -6.95
C ASN A 120 -2.27 -1.62 -6.95
N GLU A 121 -1.14 -1.93 -6.32
CA GLU A 121 -0.61 -3.29 -6.25
C GLU A 121 -1.37 -4.19 -5.26
N LEU A 122 -1.80 -3.63 -4.12
CA LEU A 122 -2.50 -4.36 -3.07
C LEU A 122 -4.02 -4.26 -3.17
N GLY A 123 -4.57 -3.32 -3.95
CA GLY A 123 -6.00 -3.04 -3.99
C GLY A 123 -6.86 -4.24 -4.38
N GLY A 124 -6.41 -5.04 -5.36
CA GLY A 124 -7.09 -6.28 -5.73
C GLY A 124 -7.12 -7.30 -4.58
N PHE A 125 -5.97 -7.52 -3.95
CA PHE A 125 -5.84 -8.42 -2.80
C PHE A 125 -6.66 -7.95 -1.60
N VAL A 126 -6.66 -6.65 -1.31
CA VAL A 126 -7.41 -6.08 -0.18
C VAL A 126 -8.91 -6.18 -0.40
N ARG A 127 -9.37 -5.95 -1.63
CA ARG A 127 -10.78 -6.11 -2.02
C ARG A 127 -11.23 -7.56 -1.89
N GLU A 128 -10.45 -8.49 -2.42
CA GLU A 128 -10.72 -9.93 -2.35
C GLU A 128 -10.74 -10.44 -0.91
N ARG A 129 -9.74 -10.06 -0.10
CA ARG A 129 -9.53 -10.63 1.23
C ARG A 129 -10.36 -9.97 2.32
N PHE A 130 -10.55 -8.66 2.26
CA PHE A 130 -11.19 -7.88 3.33
C PHE A 130 -12.50 -7.23 2.89
N GLY A 131 -12.90 -7.35 1.61
CA GLY A 131 -14.10 -6.69 1.10
C GLY A 131 -14.01 -5.16 1.08
N VAL A 132 -12.80 -4.59 1.23
CA VAL A 132 -12.60 -3.13 1.30
C VAL A 132 -12.38 -2.58 -0.09
N GLU A 133 -13.23 -1.63 -0.51
CA GLU A 133 -13.05 -0.90 -1.75
C GLU A 133 -11.91 0.11 -1.64
N THR A 134 -10.78 -0.17 -2.29
CA THR A 134 -9.71 0.82 -2.43
C THR A 134 -10.08 1.80 -3.54
N GLY A 135 -10.47 3.04 -3.18
CA GLY A 135 -10.92 4.09 -4.11
C GLY A 135 -9.91 4.61 -5.14
N SER A 136 -8.82 3.88 -5.40
CA SER A 136 -7.79 4.22 -6.41
C SER A 136 -8.32 4.21 -7.85
N ASP A 137 -9.44 3.53 -8.11
CA ASP A 137 -10.03 3.42 -9.45
C ASP A 137 -11.07 4.51 -9.73
N ALA A 138 -11.45 5.31 -8.71
CA ALA A 138 -12.54 6.25 -8.86
C ALA A 138 -12.24 7.28 -9.95
N ASP A 139 -11.11 7.98 -9.96
CA ASP A 139 -11.01 9.15 -10.85
C ASP A 139 -10.59 8.87 -12.30
N CYS A 140 -10.28 7.62 -12.66
CA CYS A 140 -9.87 7.31 -14.03
C CYS A 140 -11.08 7.06 -14.93
N LEU A 141 -11.34 8.00 -15.85
CA LEU A 141 -12.42 7.90 -16.84
C LEU A 141 -12.35 6.61 -17.69
N ILE A 142 -11.15 6.05 -17.86
CA ILE A 142 -10.93 4.82 -18.63
C ILE A 142 -11.30 3.60 -17.80
N CYS A 143 -10.91 3.55 -16.53
CA CYS A 143 -11.28 2.48 -15.61
C CYS A 143 -12.79 2.37 -15.40
N ARG A 144 -13.51 3.50 -15.41
CA ARG A 144 -14.98 3.53 -15.32
C ARG A 144 -15.71 3.12 -16.59
N SER A 145 -15.01 2.94 -17.72
CA SER A 145 -15.64 2.61 -18.99
C SER A 145 -16.09 1.14 -19.01
N PRO A 146 -17.32 0.84 -19.49
CA PRO A 146 -17.75 -0.54 -19.68
C PRO A 146 -16.90 -1.29 -20.73
N HIS A 147 -16.16 -0.56 -21.57
CA HIS A 147 -15.31 -1.11 -22.62
C HIS A 147 -13.82 -1.17 -22.23
N LEU A 148 -13.50 -1.23 -20.93
CA LEU A 148 -12.12 -1.20 -20.41
C LEU A 148 -11.19 -2.21 -21.11
N ALA A 149 -11.63 -3.45 -21.30
CA ALA A 149 -10.82 -4.49 -21.94
C ALA A 149 -10.43 -4.14 -23.38
N GLU A 150 -11.35 -3.58 -24.16
CA GLU A 150 -11.10 -3.18 -25.54
C GLU A 150 -10.19 -1.94 -25.61
N ILE A 151 -10.40 -0.98 -24.69
CA ILE A 151 -9.56 0.20 -24.57
C ILE A 151 -8.12 -0.17 -24.19
N ASN A 152 -7.93 -1.06 -23.23
CA ASN A 152 -6.61 -1.56 -22.85
C ASN A 152 -5.94 -2.24 -24.05
N ARG A 153 -6.65 -3.08 -24.80
CA ARG A 153 -6.14 -3.71 -26.02
C ARG A 153 -5.72 -2.68 -27.08
N LEU A 154 -6.48 -1.61 -27.24
CA LEU A 154 -6.15 -0.50 -28.16
C LEU A 154 -4.89 0.25 -27.72
N ILE A 155 -4.76 0.54 -26.42
CA ILE A 155 -3.60 1.21 -25.84
C ILE A 155 -2.35 0.35 -25.96
N SER A 156 -2.42 -0.94 -25.59
CA SER A 156 -1.28 -1.86 -25.61
C SER A 156 -0.78 -2.20 -27.02
N ARG A 157 -1.65 -2.16 -28.03
CA ARG A 157 -1.28 -2.42 -29.44
C ARG A 157 -0.66 -1.22 -30.14
N ARG A 158 -0.64 -0.06 -29.50
CA ARG A 158 -0.09 1.16 -30.09
C ARG A 158 1.40 1.00 -30.37
N ASP A 159 1.82 1.45 -31.54
CA ASP A 159 3.23 1.66 -31.81
C ASP A 159 3.78 2.84 -30.98
N LYS A 160 4.87 2.61 -30.23
CA LYS A 160 5.53 3.61 -29.39
C LYS A 160 6.06 4.81 -30.19
N THR A 161 6.32 4.65 -31.50
CA THR A 161 6.75 5.75 -32.37
C THR A 161 5.60 6.70 -32.73
N THR A 162 4.36 6.22 -32.66
CA THR A 162 3.18 6.99 -33.06
C THR A 162 2.65 7.89 -31.95
N THR A 163 2.12 9.05 -32.35
CA THR A 163 1.49 9.99 -31.43
C THR A 163 0.21 9.41 -30.83
N TRP A 164 -0.21 9.89 -29.66
CA TRP A 164 -1.46 9.47 -29.01
C TRP A 164 -2.74 9.98 -29.70
N LYS A 165 -2.63 10.91 -30.67
CA LYS A 165 -3.79 11.56 -31.32
C LYS A 165 -4.77 10.56 -31.96
N PRO A 166 -4.33 9.53 -32.71
CA PRO A 166 -5.25 8.56 -33.31
C PRO A 166 -6.05 7.79 -32.27
N ILE A 167 -5.40 7.38 -31.17
CA ILE A 167 -6.08 6.67 -30.08
C ILE A 167 -7.09 7.59 -29.40
N ILE A 168 -6.72 8.83 -29.07
CA ILE A 168 -7.67 9.79 -28.48
C ILE A 168 -8.88 9.99 -29.38
N LYS A 169 -8.67 10.11 -30.70
CA LYS A 169 -9.76 10.23 -31.69
C LYS A 169 -10.65 8.98 -31.67
N THR A 170 -10.06 7.79 -31.67
CA THR A 170 -10.81 6.52 -31.58
C THR A 170 -11.58 6.42 -30.27
N LEU A 171 -10.98 6.80 -29.14
CA LEU A 171 -11.64 6.73 -27.83
C LEU A 171 -12.85 7.66 -27.74
N ARG A 172 -12.73 8.86 -28.30
CA ARG A 172 -13.82 9.84 -28.37
C ARG A 172 -14.94 9.37 -29.29
N ASN A 173 -14.59 8.91 -30.49
CA ASN A 173 -15.58 8.57 -31.51
C ASN A 173 -16.28 7.24 -31.23
N LYS A 174 -15.55 6.22 -30.76
CA LYS A 174 -16.07 4.87 -30.57
C LYS A 174 -16.70 4.66 -29.19
N TYR A 175 -16.12 5.23 -28.14
CA TYR A 175 -16.56 4.99 -26.76
C TYR A 175 -17.10 6.24 -26.06
N GLY A 176 -17.19 7.39 -26.74
CA GLY A 176 -17.67 8.63 -26.14
C GLY A 176 -16.78 9.20 -25.02
N LEU A 177 -15.54 8.71 -24.89
CA LEU A 177 -14.65 9.12 -23.79
C LEU A 177 -14.00 10.48 -24.09
N LYS A 178 -14.24 11.46 -23.21
CA LYS A 178 -13.67 12.81 -23.28
C LYS A 178 -12.23 12.86 -22.75
N VAL A 179 -11.33 12.08 -23.34
CA VAL A 179 -9.89 12.17 -23.04
C VAL A 179 -9.31 13.38 -23.77
N SER A 180 -8.85 14.38 -23.00
CA SER A 180 -8.31 15.64 -23.53
C SER A 180 -6.80 15.61 -23.70
N SER A 181 -6.09 14.79 -22.91
CA SER A 181 -4.62 14.77 -22.85
C SER A 181 -4.06 13.36 -22.97
N PRO A 182 -2.94 13.17 -23.72
CA PRO A 182 -2.17 11.94 -23.72
C PRO A 182 -1.73 11.50 -22.31
N GLN A 183 -1.55 12.44 -21.37
CA GLN A 183 -1.12 12.15 -20.01
C GLN A 183 -2.12 11.26 -19.26
N MET A 184 -3.42 11.34 -19.58
CA MET A 184 -4.42 10.45 -19.01
C MET A 184 -4.25 9.01 -19.50
N LEU A 185 -3.94 8.83 -20.79
CA LEU A 185 -3.68 7.51 -21.38
C LEU A 185 -2.39 6.90 -20.84
N ILE A 186 -1.32 7.70 -20.76
CA ILE A 186 -0.04 7.28 -20.19
C ILE A 186 -0.20 6.93 -18.71
N GLY A 187 -0.92 7.76 -17.95
CA GLY A 187 -1.23 7.51 -16.55
C GLY A 187 -2.04 6.22 -16.38
N HIS A 188 -3.06 6.03 -17.21
CA HIS A 188 -3.84 4.80 -17.23
C HIS A 188 -2.97 3.58 -17.53
N GLU A 189 -2.23 3.59 -18.63
CA GLU A 189 -1.34 2.50 -19.03
C GLU A 189 -0.33 2.16 -17.92
N LYS A 190 0.27 3.18 -17.31
CA LYS A 190 1.32 3.01 -16.30
C LYS A 190 0.79 2.54 -14.94
N TYR A 191 -0.36 3.04 -14.51
CA TYR A 191 -0.85 2.85 -13.13
C TYR A 191 -2.02 1.87 -13.04
N HIS A 192 -2.76 1.67 -14.13
CA HIS A 192 -3.99 0.88 -14.18
C HIS A 192 -4.00 -0.16 -15.32
N GLY A 193 -3.03 -0.11 -16.25
CA GLY A 193 -3.00 -0.95 -17.47
C GLY A 193 -2.75 -2.44 -17.25
N ARG A 194 -2.66 -2.90 -16.00
CA ARG A 194 -2.74 -4.33 -15.69
C ARG A 194 -4.21 -4.69 -15.60
N SER A 195 -4.72 -5.31 -16.66
CA SER A 195 -6.03 -5.95 -16.62
C SER A 195 -6.15 -6.77 -15.34
N PRO A 196 -7.31 -6.78 -14.66
CA PRO A 196 -7.60 -7.75 -13.63
C PRO A 196 -7.68 -9.13 -14.31
N THR A 197 -6.54 -9.75 -14.59
CA THR A 197 -6.47 -11.17 -14.89
C THR A 197 -6.65 -11.89 -13.56
N GLY A 198 -7.90 -12.15 -13.21
CA GLY A 198 -8.27 -12.78 -11.96
C GLY A 198 -9.79 -12.88 -11.82
N THR A 199 -10.45 -13.47 -12.82
CA THR A 199 -11.79 -14.07 -12.69
C THR A 199 -11.94 -15.01 -13.89
N ALA A 200 -11.53 -16.26 -13.67
CA ALA A 200 -12.07 -17.43 -14.35
C ALA A 200 -12.78 -18.23 -13.26
#